data_AF-A0A926AUJ7-F1
#
_entry.id   AF-A0A926AUJ7-F1
#
_cell.length_a   1.000
_cell.length_b   1.000
_cell.length_c   1.000
_cell.angle_alpha   90.00
_cell.angle_beta   90.00
_cell.angle_gamma   90.00
#
_symmetry.space_group_name_H-M   'P 1'
#
loop_
_entity.id
_entity.type
_entity.pdbx_description
1 polymer ?
#
loop_
_entity_poly.entity_id
_entity_poly.type
_entity_poly.pdbx_seq_one_letter_code
_entity_poly.pdbx_strand_id
1 'polypeptide(L)' 'MPSLAGLQKTYIVEQMRAFRDGKRPATIMHQLAKGYTDQQVELVADFFSRQKPAR' A
#
# COMPACT_ATOMS: atom_id res chain seq x y z
N MET A 1 0.21 -10.27 -6.84
CA MET A 1 -0.16 -9.34 -5.73
C MET A 1 -1.67 -9.18 -5.75
N PRO A 2 -2.34 -9.14 -4.58
CA PRO A 2 -3.79 -8.91 -4.52
C PRO A 2 -4.15 -7.50 -5.02
N SER A 3 -5.40 -7.31 -5.46
CA SER A 3 -5.90 -5.99 -5.84
C SER A 3 -5.89 -5.04 -4.63
N LEU A 4 -5.49 -3.79 -4.86
CA LEU A 4 -5.57 -2.72 -3.86
C LEU A 4 -6.89 -1.94 -3.95
N ALA A 5 -7.61 -2.07 -5.06
CA ALA A 5 -8.83 -1.33 -5.32
C ALA A 5 -9.93 -1.68 -4.30
N GLY A 6 -10.50 -0.66 -3.67
CA GLY A 6 -11.59 -0.82 -2.69
C GLY A 6 -11.15 -1.36 -1.33
N LEU A 7 -9.86 -1.52 -1.08
CA LEU A 7 -9.36 -1.83 0.26
C LEU A 7 -9.39 -0.59 1.16
N GLN A 8 -9.58 -0.80 2.46
CA GLN A 8 -9.57 0.29 3.43
C GLN A 8 -8.24 1.06 3.38
N LYS A 9 -8.31 2.39 3.41
CA LYS A 9 -7.15 3.27 3.37
C LYS A 9 -6.10 2.88 4.44
N THR A 10 -6.55 2.70 5.69
CA THR A 10 -5.69 2.33 6.82
C THR A 10 -4.94 1.02 6.55
N TYR A 11 -5.63 0.02 6.00
CA TYR A 11 -5.01 -1.25 5.64
C TYR A 11 -3.90 -1.04 4.60
N ILE A 12 -4.14 -0.28 3.53
CA ILE A 12 -3.12 -0.04 2.49
C ILE A 12 -1.89 0.66 3.09
N VAL A 13 -2.10 1.67 3.95
CA VAL A 13 -1.00 2.38 4.64
C VAL A 13 -0.19 1.42 5.50
N GLU A 14 -0.84 0.62 6.33
CA GLU A 14 -0.19 -0.36 7.21
C GLU A 14 0.62 -1.37 6.41
N GLN A 15 0.08 -1.87 5.30
CA GLN A 15 0.78 -2.81 4.43
C GLN A 15 2.00 -2.17 3.77
N MET A 16 1.90 -0.93 3.29
CA MET A 16 3.04 -0.19 2.73
C MET A 16 4.13 0.05 3.77
N ARG A 17 3.77 0.40 5.00
CA ARG A 17 4.72 0.53 6.12
C ARG A 17 5.37 -0.81 6.46
N ALA A 18 4.60 -1.90 6.50
CA ALA A 18 5.12 -3.24 6.76
C ALA A 18 6.09 -3.71 5.67
N PHE A 19 5.85 -3.36 4.40
CA PHE A 19 6.81 -3.60 3.32
C PHE A 19 8.07 -2.74 3.49
N ARG A 20 7.94 -1.46 3.85
CA ARG A 20 9.11 -0.59 4.06
C ARG A 20 10.00 -1.09 5.20
N ASP A 21 9.38 -1.50 6.31
CA ASP A 21 10.05 -2.00 7.52
C ASP A 21 10.60 -3.43 7.37
N GLY A 22 10.32 -4.11 6.26
CA GLY A 22 10.74 -5.51 6.06
C GLY A 22 9.90 -6.55 6.82
N LYS A 23 8.85 -6.12 7.53
CA LYS A 23 7.97 -7.00 8.32
C LYS A 23 7.10 -7.91 7.45
N ARG A 24 6.75 -7.46 6.24
CA ARG A 24 5.97 -8.24 5.30
C ARG A 24 6.85 -8.72 4.14
N PRO A 25 6.97 -10.04 3.90
CA PRO A 25 7.82 -10.55 2.83
C PRO A 25 7.31 -10.08 1.46
N ALA A 26 8.23 -9.56 0.65
CA ALA A 26 7.96 -9.16 -0.72
C ALA A 26 9.20 -9.30 -1.59
N THR A 27 8.99 -9.56 -2.89
CA THR A 27 10.09 -9.59 -3.85
C THR A 27 10.54 -8.17 -4.24
N ILE A 28 9.58 -7.27 -4.53
CA ILE A 28 9.86 -5.92 -5.07
C ILE A 28 9.32 -4.80 -4.16
N MET A 29 8.24 -5.06 -3.40
CA MET A 29 7.57 -4.01 -2.61
C MET A 29 8.45 -3.39 -1.52
N HIS A 30 9.48 -4.09 -1.04
CA HIS A 30 10.44 -3.51 -0.10
C HIS A 30 11.17 -2.30 -0.69
N GLN A 31 11.59 -2.40 -1.96
CA GLN A 31 12.31 -1.32 -2.64
C GLN A 31 11.34 -0.19 -3.02
N LEU A 32 10.15 -0.55 -3.52
CA LEU A 32 9.12 0.44 -3.87
C LEU A 32 8.66 1.24 -2.65
N ALA A 33 8.35 0.56 -1.53
CA ALA A 33 7.84 1.22 -0.33
C ALA A 33 8.86 2.16 0.32
N LYS A 34 10.16 1.90 0.16
CA LYS A 34 11.23 2.81 0.61
C LYS A 34 11.33 4.10 -0.23
N GLY A 35 10.88 4.06 -1.48
CA GLY A 35 10.87 5.22 -2.38
C GLY A 35 9.73 6.21 -2.13
N TYR A 36 8.76 5.87 -1.27
CA TYR A 36 7.63 6.74 -0.96
C TYR A 36 7.75 7.35 0.44
N THR A 37 7.40 8.63 0.54
CA THR A 37 7.19 9.29 1.83
C THR A 37 5.88 8.85 2.48
N ASP A 38 5.75 9.04 3.79
CA ASP A 38 4.50 8.75 4.50
C ASP A 38 3.30 9.47 3.88
N GLN A 39 3.46 10.73 3.45
CA GLN A 39 2.42 11.50 2.79
C GLN A 39 2.02 10.89 1.43
N GLN A 40 2.99 10.42 0.64
CA GLN A 40 2.70 9.78 -0.64
C GLN A 40 1.98 8.44 -0.45
N VAL A 41 2.36 7.66 0.57
CA VAL A 41 1.65 6.43 0.93
C VAL A 41 0.19 6.71 1.30
N GLU A 42 -0.06 7.76 2.09
CA GLU A 42 -1.42 8.20 2.44
C GLU A 42 -2.26 8.60 1.22
N LEU A 43 -1.66 9.31 0.26
CA LEU A 43 -2.33 9.71 -0.99
C LEU A 43 -2.68 8.50 -1.86
N VAL A 44 -1.73 7.57 -2.01
CA VAL A 44 -1.94 6.33 -2.78
C VAL A 44 -3.03 5.48 -2.13
N ALA A 45 -3.00 5.34 -0.81
CA ALA A 45 -4.00 4.59 -0.06
C ALA A 45 -5.39 5.22 -0.18
N ASP A 46 -5.50 6.54 -0.09
CA ASP A 46 -6.78 7.25 -0.27
C ASP A 46 -7.34 7.01 -1.68
N PHE A 47 -6.50 7.15 -2.70
CA PHE A 47 -6.89 6.91 -4.09
C PHE A 47 -7.44 5.50 -4.31
N PHE A 48 -6.72 4.46 -3.88
CA PHE A 48 -7.14 3.07 -4.07
C PHE A 48 -8.36 2.69 -3.24
N SER A 49 -8.53 3.28 -2.04
CA SER A 49 -9.69 3.01 -1.19
C SER A 49 -11.02 3.48 -1.79
N ARG A 50 -10.97 4.50 -2.65
CA ARG A 50 -12.15 5.03 -3.36
C ARG A 50 -12.48 4.27 -4.64
N GLN A 51 -11.62 3.35 -5.08
CA GLN A 51 -11.88 2.56 -6.27
C GLN A 51 -12.91 1.46 -5.99
N LYS A 52 -13.63 1.05 -7.04
CA LYS A 52 -14.51 -0.12 -6.95
C LYS A 52 -13.64 -1.37 -6.77
N PRO A 53 -13.95 -2.25 -5.80
CA PRO A 53 -13.25 -3.52 -5.65
C PRO A 53 -13.22 -4.28 -6.98
N ALA A 54 -12.06 -4.84 -7.33
CA ALA A 54 -11.97 -5.73 -8.47
C ALA A 54 -12.86 -6.95 -8.21
N ARG A 55 -13.77 -7.25 -9.15
CA ARG A 55 -14.64 -8.44 -9.12
C ARG A 55 -13.84 -9.72 -9.32
#